data_AF-R7LBF2-F1
#
_entry.id   AF-R7LBF2-F1
#
_cell.length_a   1.000
_cell.length_b   1.000
_cell.length_c   1.000
_cell.angle_alpha   90.00
_cell.angle_beta   90.00
_cell.angle_gamma   90.00
#
_symmetry.space_group_name_H-M   'P 1'
#
loop_
_entity.id
_entity.type
_entity.pdbx_description
1 polymer ?
#
loop_
_entity_poly.entity_id
_entity_poly.type
_entity_poly.pdbx_seq_one_letter_code
_entity_poly.pdbx_strand_id
1 'polypeptide(L)'
;MAGQAAVKAAVEGNSGVMVALVRGDTEKYSCETTLVDLASVANGVKHFPENWIGEDKISINYQFNKYILPLLQGEVAVPYENGMPAYVRLEKNEVPKKLS
;
A
#
# COMPACT_ATOMS: atom_id res chain seq x y z
N MET A 1 3.87 -7.68 -2.69
CA MET A 1 5.19 -7.01 -2.66
C MET A 1 5.60 -6.63 -1.25
N ALA A 2 4.95 -5.65 -0.61
CA ALA A 2 5.40 -5.11 0.69
C ALA A 2 5.54 -6.15 1.81
N GLY A 3 4.53 -7.00 2.03
CA GLY A 3 4.60 -8.04 3.08
C GLY A 3 5.74 -9.05 2.86
N GLN A 4 5.98 -9.47 1.61
CA GLN A 4 7.10 -10.35 1.28
C GLN A 4 8.45 -9.67 1.52
N ALA A 5 8.60 -8.40 1.10
CA ALA A 5 9.81 -7.63 1.33
C ALA A 5 10.07 -7.40 2.83
N ALA A 6 9.03 -7.18 3.62
CA ALA A 6 9.15 -7.00 5.07
C ALA A 6 9.68 -8.28 5.76
N VAL A 7 9.16 -9.46 5.36
CA VAL A 7 9.66 -10.73 5.88
C VAL A 7 11.13 -10.96 5.49
N LYS A 8 11.51 -10.68 4.23
CA LYS A 8 12.91 -10.80 3.79
C LYS A 8 13.83 -9.89 4.62
N ALA A 9 13.46 -8.61 4.75
CA ALA A 9 14.24 -7.66 5.52
C ALA A 9 14.40 -8.07 6.99
N ALA A 10 13.33 -8.60 7.62
CA ALA A 10 13.37 -9.08 8.99
C ALA A 10 14.30 -10.31 9.15
N VAL A 11 14.26 -11.25 8.20
CA VAL A 11 15.16 -12.41 8.16
C VAL A 11 16.63 -11.99 7.98
N GLU A 12 16.88 -10.91 7.22
CA GLU A 12 18.20 -10.30 7.05
C GLU A 12 18.67 -9.50 8.28
N GLY A 13 17.86 -9.44 9.35
CA GLY A 13 18.22 -8.80 10.62
C GLY A 13 17.84 -7.32 10.71
N ASN A 14 17.12 -6.77 9.72
CA ASN A 14 16.64 -5.40 9.80
C ASN A 14 15.51 -5.26 10.83
N SER A 15 15.57 -4.22 11.65
CA SER A 15 14.57 -3.86 12.64
C SER A 15 14.42 -2.34 12.72
N GLY A 16 13.31 -1.86 13.28
CA GLY A 16 13.03 -0.42 13.38
C GLY A 16 12.70 0.24 12.04
N VAL A 17 12.34 -0.54 11.02
CA VAL A 17 12.10 -0.05 9.65
C VAL A 17 10.71 -0.44 9.13
N MET A 18 10.20 0.34 8.18
CA MET A 18 9.01 0.05 7.38
C MET A 18 9.42 -0.18 5.92
N VAL A 19 8.71 -1.07 5.22
CA VAL A 19 8.80 -1.16 3.76
C VAL A 19 7.94 -0.08 3.11
N ALA A 20 8.55 0.81 2.35
CA ALA A 20 7.86 1.82 1.55
C ALA A 20 7.78 1.41 0.07
N LEU A 21 6.71 1.84 -0.60
CA LEU A 21 6.51 1.70 -2.03
C LEU A 21 6.98 2.98 -2.73
N VAL A 22 8.01 2.88 -3.55
CA VAL A 22 8.60 4.00 -4.30
C VAL A 22 8.20 3.88 -5.76
N ARG A 23 7.57 4.93 -6.28
CA ARG A 23 7.22 5.03 -7.70
C ARG A 23 8.49 5.30 -8.51
N GLY A 24 8.68 4.56 -9.60
CA GLY A 24 9.78 4.80 -10.53
C GLY A 24 9.60 6.07 -11.37
N ASP A 25 10.71 6.63 -11.87
CA ASP A 25 10.75 7.94 -12.54
C ASP A 25 10.53 7.88 -14.07
N THR A 26 9.74 6.92 -14.53
CA THR A 26 9.49 6.68 -15.96
C THR A 26 8.04 6.96 -16.34
N GLU A 27 7.76 7.18 -17.63
CA GLU A 27 6.38 7.36 -18.12
C GLU A 27 5.50 6.14 -17.88
N LYS A 28 6.07 4.93 -17.94
CA LYS A 28 5.38 3.70 -17.53
C LYS A 28 5.44 3.58 -16.01
N TYR A 29 4.28 3.36 -15.39
CA TYR A 29 4.21 3.19 -13.94
C TYR A 29 4.97 1.93 -13.52
N SER A 30 5.91 2.10 -12.61
CA SER A 30 6.65 1.05 -11.92
C SER A 30 6.71 1.39 -10.43
N CYS A 31 6.88 0.36 -9.61
CA CYS A 31 6.91 0.50 -8.17
C CYS A 31 7.92 -0.49 -7.59
N GLU A 32 8.76 -0.01 -6.68
CA GLU A 32 9.78 -0.80 -6.00
C GLU A 32 9.62 -0.68 -4.48
N THR A 33 10.17 -1.65 -3.75
CA THR A 33 10.16 -1.63 -2.28
C THR A 33 11.49 -1.15 -1.75
N THR A 34 11.46 -0.22 -0.79
CA THR A 34 12.64 0.22 -0.04
C THR A 34 12.40 0.15 1.47
N LEU A 35 13.46 0.17 2.26
CA LEU A 35 13.37 0.27 3.72
C LEU A 35 13.52 1.72 4.15
N VAL A 36 12.64 2.15 5.06
CA VAL A 36 12.63 3.49 5.63
C VAL A 36 12.59 3.38 7.15
N ASP A 37 13.38 4.18 7.85
CA ASP A 37 13.38 4.22 9.32
C ASP A 37 12.01 4.65 9.86
N LEU A 38 11.45 3.89 10.80
CA LEU A 38 10.18 4.20 11.46
C LEU A 38 10.21 5.57 12.13
N ALA A 39 11.35 5.99 12.70
CA ALA A 39 11.48 7.29 13.35
C ALA A 39 11.23 8.45 12.36
N SER A 40 11.60 8.28 11.10
CA SER A 40 11.38 9.28 10.05
C SER A 40 9.93 9.31 9.54
N VAL A 41 9.22 8.19 9.64
CA VAL A 41 7.82 8.05 9.17
C VAL A 41 6.81 8.46 10.23
N ALA A 42 7.11 8.26 11.52
CA ALA A 42 6.17 8.45 12.63
C ALA A 42 5.52 9.85 12.67
N ASN A 43 6.23 10.88 12.21
CA ASN A 43 5.72 12.26 12.16
C ASN A 43 5.41 12.76 10.74
N GLY A 44 5.55 11.90 9.72
CA GLY A 44 5.36 12.26 8.32
C GLY A 44 3.93 11.99 7.85
N VAL A 45 3.20 13.04 7.44
CA VAL A 45 1.89 12.91 6.80
C VAL A 45 2.00 13.32 5.33
N LYS A 46 1.58 12.42 4.43
CA LYS A 46 1.41 12.77 3.02
C LYS A 46 0.05 13.46 2.84
N HIS A 47 0.06 14.78 2.92
CA HIS A 47 -1.14 15.59 2.66
C HIS A 47 -1.57 15.49 1.20
N PHE A 48 -2.86 15.74 0.98
CA PHE A 48 -3.39 15.95 -0.37
C PHE A 48 -2.82 17.28 -0.91
N PRO A 49 -1.99 17.25 -1.96
CA PRO A 49 -1.41 18.47 -2.53
C PRO A 49 -2.49 19.46 -2.99
N GLU A 50 -2.34 20.74 -2.65
CA GLU A 50 -3.27 21.78 -3.09
C GLU A 50 -3.32 21.89 -4.61
N ASN A 51 -2.18 21.65 -5.28
CA ASN A 51 -2.09 21.62 -6.73
C ASN A 51 -2.77 20.41 -7.38
N TRP A 52 -3.49 19.57 -6.62
CA TRP A 52 -4.40 18.54 -7.15
C TRP A 52 -5.86 19.00 -7.12
N ILE A 53 -6.18 20.03 -6.34
CA ILE A 53 -7.52 20.60 -6.22
C ILE A 53 -7.74 21.56 -7.40
N GLY A 54 -8.91 21.47 -8.03
CA GLY A 54 -9.34 22.36 -9.10
C GLY A 54 -9.55 23.79 -8.60
N GLU A 55 -9.56 24.76 -9.52
CA GLU A 55 -9.78 26.18 -9.18
C GLU A 55 -11.15 26.41 -8.52
N ASP A 56 -12.14 25.59 -8.86
CA ASP A 56 -13.50 25.58 -8.29
C ASP A 56 -13.55 25.04 -6.84
N LYS A 57 -12.43 24.50 -6.34
CA LYS A 57 -12.27 23.89 -5.00
C LYS A 57 -13.17 22.68 -4.72
N ILE A 58 -13.83 22.14 -5.74
CA ILE A 58 -14.69 20.95 -5.63
C ILE A 58 -14.29 19.84 -6.61
N SER A 59 -13.54 20.18 -7.65
CA SER A 59 -13.01 19.24 -8.63
C SER A 59 -11.55 18.88 -8.33
N ILE A 60 -11.07 17.84 -9.01
CA ILE A 60 -9.67 17.43 -9.06
C ILE A 60 -9.09 17.79 -10.43
N ASN A 61 -7.80 18.14 -10.48
CA ASN A 61 -7.16 18.53 -11.74
C ASN A 61 -6.40 17.37 -12.42
N TYR A 62 -5.82 17.66 -13.58
CA TYR A 62 -5.07 16.69 -14.38
C TYR A 62 -3.84 16.09 -13.66
N GLN A 63 -3.20 16.82 -12.75
CA GLN A 63 -2.05 16.31 -11.99
C GLN A 63 -2.47 15.15 -11.08
N PHE A 64 -3.65 15.25 -10.46
CA PHE A 64 -4.21 14.15 -9.70
C PHE A 64 -4.54 12.95 -10.60
N ASN A 65 -5.14 13.16 -11.76
CA ASN A 65 -5.44 12.08 -12.71
C ASN A 65 -4.16 11.33 -13.11
N LYS A 66 -3.09 12.05 -13.44
CA LYS A 66 -1.77 11.44 -13.72
C LYS A 66 -1.23 10.65 -12.52
N TYR A 67 -1.50 11.11 -11.29
CA TYR A 67 -1.09 10.40 -10.08
C TYR A 67 -1.90 9.13 -9.83
N ILE A 68 -3.24 9.21 -9.90
CA ILE A 68 -4.15 8.16 -9.42
C ILE A 68 -4.42 7.06 -10.46
N LEU A 69 -4.46 7.40 -11.75
CA LEU A 69 -4.86 6.43 -12.79
C LEU A 69 -4.02 5.16 -12.78
N PRO A 70 -2.67 5.21 -12.71
CA PRO A 70 -1.87 3.98 -12.66
C PRO A 70 -2.08 3.15 -11.39
N LEU A 71 -2.58 3.74 -10.31
CA LEU A 71 -2.88 3.04 -9.06
C LEU A 71 -4.23 2.30 -9.10
N LEU A 72 -5.13 2.74 -9.98
CA LEU A 72 -6.45 2.14 -10.19
C LEU A 72 -6.47 1.11 -11.33
N GLN A 73 -5.43 1.07 -12.16
CA GLN A 73 -5.38 0.21 -13.32
C GLN A 73 -5.35 -1.28 -12.96
N GLY A 74 -6.12 -2.06 -13.70
CA GLY A 74 -6.24 -3.51 -13.55
C GLY A 74 -7.47 -3.91 -12.75
N GLU A 75 -7.89 -5.16 -12.95
CA GLU A 75 -8.98 -5.77 -12.20
C GLU A 75 -8.45 -7.02 -11.49
N VAL A 76 -8.91 -7.24 -10.26
CA VAL A 76 -8.58 -8.45 -9.51
C VAL A 76 -9.67 -9.47 -9.78
N ALA A 77 -9.32 -10.58 -10.42
CA ALA A 77 -10.23 -11.70 -10.57
C ALA A 77 -10.48 -12.35 -9.20
N VAL A 78 -11.71 -12.27 -8.71
CA VAL A 78 -12.15 -12.95 -7.48
C VAL A 78 -12.73 -14.31 -7.88
N PRO A 79 -12.40 -15.42 -7.21
CA PRO A 79 -13.05 -16.71 -7.47
C PRO A 79 -14.53 -16.65 -7.11
N TYR A 80 -15.39 -17.30 -7.90
CA TYR A 80 -16.83 -17.38 -7.65
C TYR A 80 -17.27 -18.84 -7.48
N GLU A 81 -18.21 -19.07 -6.57
CA GLU A 81 -18.86 -20.35 -6.35
C GLU A 81 -20.37 -20.11 -6.22
N ASN A 82 -21.18 -20.85 -6.98
CA ASN A 82 -22.64 -20.72 -7.00
C ASN A 82 -23.16 -19.27 -7.20
N GLY A 83 -22.47 -18.48 -8.03
CA GLY A 83 -22.84 -17.09 -8.32
C GLY A 83 -22.44 -16.07 -7.24
N MET A 84 -21.71 -16.48 -6.20
CA MET A 84 -21.20 -15.59 -5.16
C MET A 84 -19.67 -15.58 -5.10
N PRO A 85 -19.04 -14.44 -4.75
CA PRO A 85 -17.60 -14.39 -4.49
C PRO A 85 -17.18 -15.35 -3.36
N ALA A 86 -16.23 -16.22 -3.64
CA ALA A 86 -15.69 -17.21 -2.70
C ALA A 86 -14.58 -16.60 -1.83
N TYR A 87 -14.94 -15.72 -0.90
CA TYR A 87 -13.98 -15.14 0.04
C TYR A 87 -13.49 -16.16 1.08
N VAL A 88 -12.19 -16.14 1.37
CA VAL A 88 -11.57 -17.02 2.36
C VAL A 88 -12.04 -16.69 3.77
N ARG A 89 -12.40 -17.72 4.55
CA ARG A 89 -12.61 -17.63 5.99
C ARG A 89 -11.44 -18.30 6.70
N LEU A 90 -10.73 -17.52 7.52
CA LEU A 90 -9.66 -18.03 8.37
C LEU A 90 -10.26 -18.71 9.60
N GLU A 91 -9.68 -19.83 10.03
CA GLU A 91 -10.09 -20.56 11.24
C GLU A 91 -9.86 -19.75 12.54
N LYS A 92 -8.87 -18.83 12.52
CA LYS A 92 -8.52 -17.94 13.64
C LYS A 92 -8.28 -18.71 14.96
N ASN A 93 -7.62 -19.86 14.87
CA ASN A 93 -7.27 -20.70 16.03
C ASN A 93 -6.54 -19.87 17.09
N GLU A 94 -7.08 -19.85 18.31
CA GLU A 94 -6.51 -19.09 19.41
C GLU A 94 -5.21 -19.72 19.93
N VAL A 95 -4.28 -18.88 20.35
CA VAL A 95 -3.02 -19.32 20.98
C VAL A 95 -3.16 -19.18 22.49
N PRO A 96 -2.74 -20.20 23.29
CA PRO A 96 -2.82 -20.13 24.75
C PRO A 96 -2.13 -18.88 25.32
N LYS A 97 -2.83 -18.17 26.21
CA LYS A 97 -2.31 -16.96 26.88
C LYS A 97 -1.14 -17.33 27.81
N LYS A 98 0.02 -16.68 27.61
CA LYS A 98 1.25 -16.90 28.39
C LYS A 98 1.53 -15.83 29.45
N LEU A 99 0.92 -14.66 29.35
CA LEU A 99 1.12 -13.52 30.24
C LEU A 99 -0.24 -13.03 30.73
N SER A 100 -0.36 -12.67 32.01
CA SER A 100 -1.60 -12.25 32.69
C SER A 100 -2.15 -10.92 32.19
#